data_AF-A0A3A9YQI3-F1
#
_entry.id   AF-A0A3A9YQI3-F1
#
_cell.length_a   1.000
_cell.length_b   1.000
_cell.length_c   1.000
_cell.angle_alpha   90.00
_cell.angle_beta   90.00
_cell.angle_gamma   90.00
#
_symmetry.space_group_name_H-M   'P 1'
#
loop_
_entity.id
_entity.type
_entity.pdbx_description
1 polymer ?
#
loop_
_entity_poly.entity_id
_entity_poly.type
_entity_poly.pdbx_seq_one_letter_code
_entity_poly.pdbx_strand_id
1 'polypeptide(L)'
;IDTNLDQVAVQSPANSGQLAATGKLGVTAGTHAGFDIYSVVRDGRTVANRAYAVLAGATASGIHTVDLLTGDVDPAGAFHANLTVVDLAIPLGQR
;
A
#
# COMPACT_ATOMS: atom_id res chain seq x y z
N ILE A 1 -1.24 -5.71 -1.26
CA ILE A 1 -1.82 -5.02 -2.43
C ILE A 1 -1.76 -5.96 -3.63
N ASP A 2 -2.75 -5.93 -4.50
CA ASP A 2 -2.81 -6.75 -5.73
C ASP A 2 -2.86 -5.81 -6.94
N THR A 3 -1.72 -5.69 -7.63
CA THR A 3 -1.56 -4.82 -8.80
C THR A 3 -2.09 -5.44 -10.08
N ASN A 4 -2.37 -6.76 -10.12
CA ASN A 4 -2.99 -7.39 -11.28
C ASN A 4 -4.49 -7.09 -11.34
N LEU A 5 -5.13 -6.96 -10.19
CA LEU A 5 -6.56 -6.67 -10.06
C LEU A 5 -6.85 -5.23 -9.59
N ASP A 6 -5.82 -4.40 -9.50
CA ASP A 6 -5.88 -3.02 -9.01
C ASP A 6 -6.70 -2.89 -7.73
N GLN A 7 -6.32 -3.64 -6.68
CA GLN A 7 -7.08 -3.68 -5.42
C GLN A 7 -6.23 -3.88 -4.17
N VAL A 8 -6.81 -3.49 -3.03
CA VAL A 8 -6.39 -4.00 -1.73
C VAL A 8 -7.17 -5.29 -1.46
N ALA A 9 -6.46 -6.29 -0.96
CA ALA A 9 -7.04 -7.54 -0.52
C ALA A 9 -6.38 -7.98 0.80
N VAL A 10 -7.20 -8.57 1.66
CA VAL A 10 -6.79 -9.14 2.94
C VAL A 10 -6.93 -10.66 2.88
N GLN A 11 -5.98 -11.38 3.46
CA GLN A 11 -6.18 -12.82 3.66
C GLN A 11 -7.20 -13.05 4.78
N SER A 12 -8.35 -13.63 4.41
CA SER A 12 -9.43 -13.91 5.34
C SER A 12 -10.15 -15.21 4.97
N PRO A 13 -10.20 -16.22 5.86
CA PRO A 13 -9.53 -16.26 7.16
C PRO A 13 -7.99 -16.20 7.03
N ALA A 14 -7.31 -15.83 8.10
CA ALA A 14 -5.84 -15.74 8.12
C ALA A 14 -5.19 -17.07 7.71
N ASN A 15 -4.15 -17.01 6.88
CA ASN A 15 -3.37 -18.16 6.39
C ASN A 15 -4.17 -19.20 5.59
N SER A 16 -5.38 -18.88 5.12
CA SER A 16 -6.22 -19.79 4.33
C SER A 16 -5.84 -19.86 2.84
N GLY A 17 -4.94 -18.98 2.39
CA GLY A 17 -4.63 -18.79 0.96
C GLY A 17 -5.67 -17.97 0.21
N GLN A 18 -6.85 -17.72 0.79
CA GLN A 18 -7.91 -16.92 0.17
C GLN A 18 -7.66 -15.42 0.37
N LEU A 19 -7.91 -14.64 -0.68
CA LEU A 19 -7.84 -13.18 -0.67
C LEU A 19 -9.26 -12.60 -0.76
N ALA A 20 -9.65 -11.85 0.25
CA ALA A 20 -10.88 -11.06 0.24
C ALA A 20 -10.55 -9.62 -0.19
N ALA A 21 -11.08 -9.20 -1.33
CA ALA A 21 -10.93 -7.82 -1.78
C ALA A 21 -11.61 -6.87 -0.79
N THR A 22 -10.91 -5.80 -0.40
CA THR A 22 -11.46 -4.72 0.43
C THR A 22 -11.91 -3.56 -0.44
N GLY A 23 -11.17 -3.24 -1.51
CA GLY A 23 -11.65 -2.37 -2.57
C GLY A 23 -10.60 -1.99 -3.61
N LYS A 24 -10.99 -1.17 -4.60
CA LYS A 24 -10.19 -0.87 -5.79
C LYS A 24 -9.24 0.31 -5.56
N LEU A 25 -8.08 0.29 -6.23
CA LEU A 25 -7.09 1.36 -6.13
C LEU A 25 -7.53 2.67 -6.79
N GLY A 26 -8.52 2.62 -7.68
CA GLY A 26 -8.94 3.79 -8.49
C GLY A 26 -7.92 4.22 -9.55
N VAL A 27 -6.76 3.57 -9.59
CA VAL A 27 -5.67 3.77 -10.55
C VAL A 27 -5.22 2.43 -11.12
N THR A 28 -4.67 2.43 -12.33
CA THR A 28 -4.00 1.25 -12.90
C THR A 28 -2.56 1.21 -12.42
N ALA A 29 -2.27 0.30 -11.50
CA ALA A 29 -0.93 0.14 -10.95
C ALA A 29 -0.04 -0.65 -11.93
N GLY A 30 1.22 -0.22 -12.07
CA GLY A 30 2.23 -1.04 -12.74
C GLY A 30 2.51 -2.34 -12.00
N THR A 31 3.17 -3.28 -12.67
CA THR A 31 3.49 -4.61 -12.11
C THR A 31 4.41 -4.55 -10.89
N HIS A 32 5.27 -3.54 -10.82
CA HIS A 32 6.15 -3.30 -9.67
C HIS A 32 5.50 -2.31 -8.72
N ALA A 33 5.34 -2.72 -7.47
CA ALA A 33 4.87 -1.86 -6.40
C ALA A 33 5.52 -2.22 -5.07
N GLY A 34 5.73 -1.20 -4.25
CA GLY A 34 6.09 -1.32 -2.85
C GLY A 34 4.89 -1.03 -1.98
N PHE A 35 4.80 -1.67 -0.83
CA PHE A 35 3.68 -1.47 0.09
C PHE A 35 4.08 -1.77 1.52
N ASP A 36 3.88 -0.80 2.40
CA ASP A 36 4.14 -0.97 3.83
C ASP A 36 3.10 -0.22 4.68
N ILE A 37 2.95 -0.63 5.93
CA ILE A 37 1.92 -0.14 6.85
C ILE A 37 2.60 0.42 8.11
N TYR A 38 2.35 1.70 8.38
CA TYR A 38 2.62 2.29 9.69
C TYR A 38 1.47 1.97 10.64
N SER A 39 1.78 1.32 11.75
CA SER A 39 0.86 0.99 12.84
C SER A 39 1.10 1.92 14.03
N VAL A 40 0.04 2.55 14.53
CA VAL A 40 0.06 3.19 15.86
C VAL A 40 -0.22 2.12 16.90
N VAL A 41 0.71 1.91 17.83
CA VAL A 41 0.60 0.88 18.87
C VAL A 41 0.39 1.53 20.24
N ARG A 42 -0.71 1.17 20.92
CA ARG A 42 -0.98 1.55 22.31
C ARG A 42 -1.19 0.30 23.13
N ASP A 43 -0.51 0.21 24.28
CA ASP A 43 -0.59 -0.94 25.20
C ASP A 43 -0.35 -2.30 24.51
N GLY A 44 0.61 -2.34 23.58
CA GLY A 44 0.96 -3.55 22.82
C GLY A 44 -0.05 -3.95 21.74
N ARG A 45 -1.05 -3.10 21.44
CA ARG A 45 -2.06 -3.35 20.41
C ARG A 45 -2.08 -2.25 19.35
N THR A 46 -2.17 -2.64 18.09
CA THR A 46 -2.41 -1.70 16.99
C THR A 46 -3.79 -1.07 17.13
N VAL A 47 -3.85 0.26 17.18
CA VAL A 47 -5.09 1.04 17.29
C VAL A 47 -5.42 1.84 16.03
N ALA A 48 -4.44 2.04 15.15
CA ALA A 48 -4.63 2.67 13.84
C ALA A 48 -3.56 2.18 12.86
N ASN A 49 -3.90 2.17 11.58
CA ASN A 49 -3.00 1.83 10.49
C ASN A 49 -3.00 2.97 9.46
N ARG A 50 -1.85 3.24 8.88
CA ARG A 50 -1.70 4.08 7.70
C ARG A 50 -0.82 3.36 6.70
N ALA A 51 -1.38 3.02 5.55
CA ALA A 51 -0.65 2.32 4.52
C ALA A 51 -0.07 3.31 3.50
N TYR A 52 1.11 2.96 3.00
CA TYR A 52 1.80 3.68 1.95
C TYR A 52 2.16 2.71 0.84
N ALA A 53 2.08 3.19 -0.40
CA ALA A 53 2.48 2.44 -1.57
C ALA A 53 3.44 3.26 -2.44
N VAL A 54 4.42 2.58 -3.01
CA VAL A 54 5.13 3.08 -4.19
C VAL A 54 4.48 2.44 -5.40
N LEU A 55 3.76 3.21 -6.19
CA LEU A 55 3.07 2.72 -7.39
C LEU A 55 3.76 3.29 -8.63
N ALA A 56 4.10 2.42 -9.57
CA ALA A 56 4.56 2.83 -10.90
C ALA A 56 3.36 3.23 -11.76
N GLY A 57 3.34 4.48 -12.22
CA GLY A 57 2.44 4.94 -13.28
C GLY A 57 3.07 4.76 -14.67
N ALA A 58 2.48 5.39 -15.68
CA ALA A 58 2.96 5.29 -17.07
C ALA A 58 4.36 5.90 -17.30
N THR A 59 4.73 6.92 -16.52
CA THR A 59 5.94 7.72 -16.76
C THR A 59 6.91 7.78 -15.58
N ALA A 60 6.44 7.59 -14.35
CA ALA A 60 7.25 7.58 -13.14
C ALA A 60 6.53 6.84 -12.01
N SER A 61 7.28 6.43 -10.97
CA SER A 61 6.70 5.99 -9.71
C SER A 61 6.49 7.14 -8.74
N GLY A 62 5.56 6.96 -7.79
CA GLY A 62 5.26 7.94 -6.75
C GLY A 62 4.82 7.28 -5.44
N ILE A 63 4.87 8.05 -4.37
CA ILE A 63 4.40 7.64 -3.03
C ILE A 63 2.93 8.00 -2.91
N HIS A 64 2.13 7.05 -2.45
CA HIS A 64 0.70 7.21 -2.25
C HIS A 64 0.32 6.74 -0.86
N THR A 65 -0.70 7.34 -0.26
CA THR A 65 -1.43 6.73 0.87
C THR A 65 -2.49 5.78 0.32
N VAL A 66 -2.76 4.71 1.05
CA VAL A 66 -3.77 3.71 0.69
C VAL A 66 -4.73 3.50 1.84
N ASP A 67 -6.03 3.61 1.59
CA ASP A 67 -7.06 3.18 2.53
C ASP A 67 -7.20 1.65 2.48
N LEU A 68 -6.99 0.98 3.61
CA LEU A 68 -7.01 -0.49 3.67
C LEU A 68 -8.41 -1.10 3.52
N LEU A 69 -9.46 -0.32 3.80
CA LEU A 69 -10.85 -0.76 3.79
C LEU A 69 -11.53 -0.48 2.46
N THR A 70 -11.28 0.69 1.84
CA THR A 70 -11.89 1.06 0.56
C THR A 70 -10.98 0.77 -0.64
N GLY A 71 -9.68 0.61 -0.40
CA GLY A 71 -8.67 0.47 -1.44
C GLY A 71 -8.24 1.80 -2.06
N ASP A 72 -8.89 2.91 -1.72
CA ASP A 72 -8.63 4.21 -2.34
C ASP A 72 -7.17 4.64 -2.17
N VAL A 73 -6.63 5.22 -3.25
CA VAL A 73 -5.23 5.65 -3.32
C VAL A 73 -5.18 7.16 -3.53
N ASP A 74 -4.45 7.85 -2.64
CA ASP A 74 -4.22 9.29 -2.73
C ASP A 74 -2.72 9.60 -2.90
N PRO A 75 -2.34 10.56 -3.77
CA PRO A 75 -0.95 10.99 -3.90
C PRO A 75 -0.39 11.55 -2.58
N ALA A 76 0.80 11.10 -2.19
CA ALA A 76 1.49 11.56 -0.99
C ALA A 76 2.89 12.15 -1.27
N GLY A 77 3.49 11.83 -2.43
CA GLY A 77 4.77 12.38 -2.85
C GLY A 77 5.20 11.85 -4.22
N ALA A 78 6.20 12.49 -4.82
CA ALA A 78 6.76 12.09 -6.12
C ALA A 78 8.27 11.93 -6.03
N PHE A 79 8.81 10.99 -6.81
CA PHE A 79 10.24 10.88 -7.04
C PHE A 79 10.65 11.74 -8.24
N HIS A 80 11.94 12.08 -8.33
CA HIS A 80 12.46 12.72 -9.54
C HIS A 80 12.25 11.80 -10.75
N ALA A 81 11.90 12.39 -11.90
CA ALA A 81 11.51 11.64 -13.11
C ALA A 81 12.61 10.70 -13.67
N ASN A 82 13.87 10.89 -13.26
CA ASN A 82 15.01 10.06 -13.64
C ASN A 82 15.32 8.95 -12.61
N LEU A 83 14.53 8.82 -11.55
CA LEU A 83 14.68 7.79 -10.52
C LEU A 83 13.51 6.81 -10.58
N THR A 84 13.83 5.53 -10.72
CA THR A 84 12.85 4.46 -10.56
C THR A 84 12.95 3.92 -9.15
N VAL A 85 12.00 4.30 -8.30
CA VAL A 85 11.84 3.70 -6.97
C VAL A 85 10.71 2.69 -7.05
N VAL A 86 10.98 1.46 -6.62
CA VAL A 86 10.01 0.36 -6.67
C VAL A 86 9.45 0.01 -5.30
N ASP A 87 10.13 0.38 -4.22
CA ASP A 87 9.75 -0.03 -2.88
C ASP A 87 10.07 1.02 -1.81
N LEU A 88 9.39 0.91 -0.68
CA LEU A 88 9.58 1.68 0.54
C LEU A 88 9.39 0.75 1.74
N ALA A 89 10.26 0.88 2.73
CA ALA A 89 10.07 0.27 4.04
C ALA A 89 9.96 1.37 5.11
N ILE A 90 9.03 1.18 6.03
CA ILE A 90 8.79 2.05 7.18
C ILE A 90 9.57 1.47 8.36
N PRO A 91 10.29 2.31 9.14
CA PRO A 91 11.09 1.84 10.27
C PRO A 91 10.29 1.04 11.29
N LEU A 92 10.98 0.11 11.95
CA LEU A 92 10.48 -0.59 13.12
C LEU A 92 10.39 0.34 14.35
N GLY A 93 9.67 -0.08 15.39
CA GLY A 93 9.53 0.70 16.62
C GLY A 93 8.50 1.82 16.53
N GLN A 94 7.48 1.62 15.70
CA GLN A 94 6.35 2.53 15.51
C GLN A 94 5.61 2.71 16.84
N ARG A 95 5.46 3.96 17.30
CA ARG A 95 4.81 4.35 18.55
C ARG A 95 3.69 5.34 18.29
#